data_AF-A0A126ZXR2-F1
#
_entry.id   AF-A0A126ZXR2-F1
#
_cell.length_a   1.000
_cell.length_b   1.000
_cell.length_c   1.000
_cell.angle_alpha   90.00
_cell.angle_beta   90.00
_cell.angle_gamma   90.00
#
_symmetry.space_group_name_H-M   'P 1'
#
loop_
_entity.id
_entity.type
_entity.pdbx_description
1 polymer ?
#
loop_
_entity_poly.entity_id
_entity_poly.type
_entity_poly.pdbx_seq_one_letter_code
_entity_poly.pdbx_strand_id
1 'polypeptide(L)'
;MNATRNWGPSTWVGASIVALLLLLTFFTPISFVWVFFLFGTTLVTALYALITGRHSWLRFGGRKVAAIGVAASIVVGFTSMAAAAATMPVPAAVKASRSDTAPQATSSATASPALSQTTQLSPSPTPTPQSSTAEPSTTASSAVTTSPSAAPQVAYSAAVRAAGGAVLPDKATTPGATNPAVTQSTIGATICVTGWTAQVRPPEEYTSNLKVSQLAGGYTYSGGTNPADYEEDHLIPLELGGAPSDIHNLWPEPSNLTSGGAKSKDELENKLHELVCAGTLGLGTAQQAIASDWWAAYGTYVVAPAAPAPAAPAPAVPAPAAPVPAPAGGPAGATALCVDGTYSYSAHHSGTCSHHHGVAVWYK
;
A
#
# COMPACT_ATOMS: atom_id res chain seq x y z
N MET A 1 14.10 -55.59 -24.63
CA MET A 1 15.23 -55.22 -23.74
C MET A 1 14.74 -54.09 -22.82
N ASN A 2 14.94 -54.27 -21.52
CA ASN A 2 14.29 -53.52 -20.43
C ASN A 2 14.45 -52.00 -20.49
N ALA A 3 13.34 -51.26 -20.40
CA ALA A 3 13.34 -49.85 -20.05
C ALA A 3 13.18 -49.73 -18.51
N THR A 4 14.29 -49.50 -17.81
CA THR A 4 14.30 -49.15 -16.40
C THR A 4 13.72 -47.74 -16.22
N ARG A 5 12.50 -47.62 -15.70
CA ARG A 5 11.94 -46.34 -15.25
C ARG A 5 12.71 -45.89 -14.01
N ASN A 6 13.46 -44.79 -14.13
CA ASN A 6 14.04 -44.10 -12.99
C ASN A 6 12.95 -43.26 -12.32
N TRP A 7 12.59 -43.64 -11.09
CA TRP A 7 11.64 -42.92 -10.24
C TRP A 7 12.39 -41.83 -9.49
N GLY A 8 12.00 -40.57 -9.70
CA GLY A 8 12.64 -39.40 -9.07
C GLY A 8 12.44 -39.36 -7.54
N PRO A 9 13.24 -38.57 -6.80
CA PRO A 9 13.22 -38.54 -5.33
C PRO A 9 11.85 -38.19 -4.72
N SER A 10 10.99 -37.51 -5.46
CA SER A 10 9.62 -37.14 -5.06
C SER A 10 8.65 -38.33 -4.92
N THR A 11 8.86 -39.42 -5.68
CA THR A 11 7.97 -40.59 -5.58
C THR A 11 8.31 -41.47 -4.37
N TRP A 12 9.56 -41.43 -3.91
CA TRP A 12 9.98 -42.11 -2.69
C TRP A 12 9.44 -41.43 -1.43
N VAL A 13 9.30 -40.10 -1.44
CA VAL A 13 8.67 -39.34 -0.35
C VAL A 13 7.18 -39.68 -0.25
N GLY A 14 6.47 -39.71 -1.38
CA GLY A 14 5.04 -40.09 -1.41
C GLY A 14 4.80 -41.52 -0.92
N ALA A 15 5.61 -42.48 -1.36
CA ALA A 15 5.51 -43.87 -0.91
C ALA A 15 5.83 -44.03 0.58
N SER A 16 6.80 -43.27 1.11
CA SER A 16 7.18 -43.31 2.52
C SER A 16 6.09 -42.72 3.42
N ILE A 17 5.41 -41.65 2.99
CA ILE A 17 4.28 -41.06 3.71
C ILE A 17 3.10 -42.03 3.76
N VAL A 18 2.77 -42.68 2.64
CA VAL A 18 1.68 -43.67 2.60
C VAL A 18 2.00 -44.89 3.47
N ALA A 19 3.25 -45.37 3.46
CA ALA A 19 3.68 -46.48 4.30
C ALA A 19 3.68 -46.12 5.80
N LEU A 20 4.12 -44.92 6.17
CA LEU A 20 4.07 -44.42 7.55
C LEU A 20 2.62 -44.29 8.04
N LEU A 21 1.73 -43.76 7.20
CA LEU A 21 0.30 -43.64 7.51
C LEU A 21 -0.37 -45.01 7.69
N LEU A 22 -0.02 -45.99 6.87
CA LEU A 22 -0.50 -47.37 7.05
C LEU A 22 0.06 -48.01 8.33
N LEU A 23 1.33 -47.81 8.66
CA LEU A 23 1.92 -48.31 9.91
C LEU A 23 1.26 -47.70 11.16
N LEU A 24 0.86 -46.43 11.12
CA LEU A 24 0.17 -45.76 12.22
C LEU A 24 -1.25 -46.32 12.47
N THR A 25 -1.86 -46.98 11.48
CA THR A 25 -3.14 -47.71 11.65
C THR A 25 -3.00 -49.03 12.40
N PHE A 26 -1.79 -49.60 12.50
CA PHE A 26 -1.55 -50.84 13.24
C PHE A 26 -1.30 -50.63 14.75
N PHE A 27 -0.95 -49.41 15.17
CA PHE A 27 -0.52 -49.12 16.54
C PHE A 27 -1.52 -48.30 17.38
N THR A 28 -2.68 -47.93 16.84
CA THR A 28 -3.70 -47.17 17.60
C THR A 28 -5.12 -47.69 17.33
N PRO A 29 -6.02 -47.67 18.34
CA PRO A 29 -7.36 -48.20 18.18
C PRO A 29 -8.10 -47.43 17.08
N ILE A 30 -8.53 -48.20 16.08
CA ILE A 30 -8.99 -47.81 14.74
C ILE A 30 -10.03 -46.67 14.75
N SER A 31 -10.80 -46.50 15.82
CA SER A 31 -11.86 -45.49 15.90
C SER A 31 -11.39 -44.04 15.96
N PHE A 32 -10.22 -43.74 16.54
CA PHE A 32 -9.79 -42.33 16.70
C PHE A 32 -9.15 -41.76 15.43
N VAL A 33 -8.34 -42.55 14.72
CA VAL A 33 -7.64 -42.09 13.51
C VAL A 33 -8.62 -41.77 12.38
N TRP A 34 -9.68 -42.56 12.21
CA TRP A 34 -10.72 -42.29 11.21
C TRP A 34 -11.52 -41.03 11.51
N VAL A 35 -11.80 -40.74 12.79
CA VAL A 35 -12.51 -39.51 13.19
C VAL A 35 -11.64 -38.28 12.89
N PHE A 36 -10.36 -38.30 13.25
CA PHE A 36 -9.45 -37.19 12.91
C PHE A 36 -9.19 -37.06 11.41
N PHE A 37 -9.19 -38.17 10.67
CA PHE A 37 -9.05 -38.14 9.21
C PHE A 37 -10.27 -37.54 8.52
N LEU A 38 -11.49 -37.97 8.91
CA LEU A 38 -12.74 -37.40 8.40
C LEU A 38 -12.88 -35.93 8.82
N PHE A 39 -12.47 -35.58 10.03
CA PHE A 39 -12.46 -34.21 10.53
C PHE A 39 -11.46 -33.31 9.80
N GLY A 40 -10.23 -33.79 9.62
CA GLY A 40 -9.19 -33.05 8.92
C GLY A 40 -9.55 -32.82 7.46
N THR A 41 -10.11 -33.83 6.80
CA THR A 41 -10.55 -33.72 5.40
C THR A 41 -11.74 -32.77 5.25
N THR A 42 -12.72 -32.76 6.15
CA THR A 42 -13.82 -31.78 6.10
C THR A 42 -13.36 -30.36 6.40
N LEU A 43 -12.48 -30.16 7.38
CA LEU A 43 -11.94 -28.85 7.73
C LEU A 43 -11.11 -28.25 6.60
N VAL A 44 -10.20 -29.03 6.00
CA VAL A 44 -9.37 -28.60 4.87
C VAL A 44 -10.25 -28.27 3.67
N THR A 45 -11.27 -29.07 3.38
CA THR A 45 -12.20 -28.82 2.26
C THR A 45 -13.03 -27.56 2.47
N ALA A 46 -13.50 -27.31 3.71
CA ALA A 46 -14.26 -26.11 4.05
C ALA A 46 -13.41 -24.83 4.01
N LEU A 47 -12.17 -24.88 4.54
CA LEU A 47 -11.22 -23.77 4.45
C LEU A 47 -10.82 -23.47 3.01
N TYR A 48 -10.59 -24.51 2.21
CA TYR A 48 -10.33 -24.36 0.78
C TYR A 48 -11.48 -23.63 0.07
N ALA A 49 -12.74 -24.03 0.33
CA ALA A 49 -13.90 -23.37 -0.26
C ALA A 49 -14.09 -21.92 0.21
N LEU A 50 -13.75 -21.61 1.48
CA LEU A 50 -13.80 -20.26 2.04
C LEU A 50 -12.73 -19.35 1.43
N ILE A 51 -11.49 -19.82 1.34
CA ILE A 51 -10.34 -19.05 0.83
C ILE A 51 -10.46 -18.84 -0.68
N THR A 52 -10.83 -19.89 -1.42
CA THR A 52 -10.85 -19.83 -2.89
C THR A 52 -12.17 -19.36 -3.48
N GLY A 53 -13.24 -19.28 -2.66
CA GLY A 53 -14.57 -18.89 -3.09
C GLY A 53 -15.25 -19.87 -4.07
N ARG A 54 -14.61 -21.00 -4.39
CA ARG A 54 -15.14 -22.04 -5.31
C ARG A 54 -15.89 -23.12 -4.53
N HIS A 55 -17.00 -23.58 -5.08
CA HIS A 55 -17.75 -24.72 -4.53
C HIS A 55 -16.90 -26.00 -4.63
N SER A 56 -16.67 -26.66 -3.50
CA SER A 56 -16.01 -27.98 -3.49
C SER A 56 -16.89 -29.03 -4.19
N TRP A 57 -16.30 -30.15 -4.63
CA TRP A 57 -17.03 -31.29 -5.24
C TRP A 57 -18.15 -31.86 -4.34
N LEU A 58 -18.09 -31.61 -3.03
CA LEU A 58 -19.23 -31.77 -2.14
C LEU A 58 -20.10 -30.51 -2.26
N ARG A 59 -21.24 -30.62 -2.94
CA ARG A 59 -22.17 -29.52 -3.26
C ARG A 59 -22.77 -28.88 -2.00
N PHE A 60 -22.02 -28.04 -1.30
CA PHE A 60 -22.53 -27.23 -0.20
C PHE A 60 -23.17 -25.94 -0.75
N GLY A 61 -24.43 -25.70 -0.36
CA GLY A 61 -25.31 -24.63 -0.84
C GLY A 61 -24.95 -23.21 -0.38
N GLY A 62 -23.68 -22.83 -0.51
CA GLY A 62 -23.20 -21.46 -0.29
C GLY A 62 -22.41 -21.23 1.00
N ARG A 63 -21.75 -20.06 1.07
CA ARG A 63 -20.79 -19.67 2.12
C ARG A 63 -21.34 -19.76 3.55
N LYS A 64 -22.65 -19.55 3.74
CA LYS A 64 -23.32 -19.65 5.05
C LYS A 64 -23.38 -21.09 5.57
N VAL A 65 -23.57 -22.08 4.69
CA VAL A 65 -23.62 -23.50 5.06
C VAL A 65 -22.21 -24.05 5.37
N ALA A 66 -21.19 -23.56 4.64
CA ALA A 66 -19.79 -23.88 4.93
C ALA A 66 -19.33 -23.36 6.30
N ALA A 67 -19.75 -22.13 6.67
CA ALA A 67 -19.44 -21.56 7.99
C ALA A 67 -20.09 -22.33 9.14
N ILE A 68 -21.32 -22.80 8.96
CA ILE A 68 -22.01 -23.69 9.94
C ILE A 68 -21.27 -25.03 10.07
N GLY A 69 -20.75 -25.57 8.97
CA GLY A 69 -19.92 -26.79 8.99
C GLY A 69 -18.62 -26.63 9.79
N VAL A 70 -17.93 -25.48 9.67
CA VAL A 70 -16.72 -25.18 10.46
C VAL A 70 -17.05 -25.02 11.95
N ALA A 71 -18.12 -24.29 12.27
CA ALA A 71 -18.53 -24.08 13.67
C ALA A 71 -18.94 -25.40 14.36
N ALA A 72 -19.73 -26.25 13.68
CA ALA A 72 -20.12 -27.56 14.20
C ALA A 72 -18.91 -28.49 14.42
N SER A 73 -17.92 -28.40 13.52
CA SER A 73 -16.67 -29.16 13.62
C SER A 73 -15.84 -28.74 14.84
N ILE A 74 -15.67 -27.44 15.09
CA ILE A 74 -14.93 -26.95 16.26
C ILE A 74 -15.58 -27.45 17.56
N VAL A 75 -16.91 -27.40 17.68
CA VAL A 75 -17.63 -27.85 18.88
C VAL A 75 -17.44 -29.37 19.12
N VAL A 76 -17.49 -30.20 18.09
CA VAL A 76 -17.25 -31.66 18.20
C VAL A 76 -15.79 -31.98 18.53
N GLY A 77 -14.83 -31.19 18.04
CA GLY A 77 -13.42 -31.31 18.40
C GLY A 77 -13.15 -31.00 19.88
N PHE A 78 -13.80 -29.96 20.43
CA PHE A 78 -13.62 -29.57 21.83
C PHE A 78 -14.30 -30.52 22.83
N THR A 79 -15.46 -31.10 22.51
CA THR A 79 -16.11 -32.09 23.39
C THR A 79 -15.36 -33.43 23.43
N SER A 80 -14.65 -33.78 22.38
CA SER A 80 -13.82 -35.00 22.30
C SER A 80 -12.51 -34.89 23.11
N MET A 81 -11.92 -33.68 23.20
CA MET A 81 -10.70 -33.43 24.00
C MET A 81 -10.98 -33.50 25.51
N ALA A 82 -12.17 -33.08 25.95
CA ALA A 82 -12.57 -33.14 27.35
C ALA A 82 -12.74 -34.58 27.87
N ALA A 83 -13.14 -35.53 27.02
CA ALA A 83 -13.30 -36.94 27.39
C ALA A 83 -11.94 -37.67 27.58
N ALA A 84 -10.88 -37.25 26.89
CA ALA A 84 -9.54 -37.84 27.00
C ALA A 84 -8.79 -37.41 28.28
N ALA A 85 -9.13 -36.25 28.87
CA ALA A 85 -8.51 -35.77 30.10
C ALA A 85 -8.98 -36.50 31.37
N ALA A 86 -10.09 -37.24 31.31
CA ALA A 86 -10.68 -37.92 32.46
C ALA A 86 -10.14 -39.33 32.76
N THR A 87 -9.19 -39.84 31.96
CA THR A 87 -8.68 -41.23 32.07
C THR A 87 -7.19 -41.36 32.38
N MET A 88 -6.48 -40.25 32.66
CA MET A 88 -5.06 -40.31 33.02
C MET A 88 -4.91 -40.44 34.56
N PRO A 89 -4.19 -41.47 35.08
CA PRO A 89 -3.89 -41.57 36.50
C PRO A 89 -2.80 -40.56 36.90
N VAL A 90 -3.05 -39.83 37.99
CA VAL A 90 -2.14 -38.82 38.57
C VAL A 90 -0.92 -39.53 39.19
N PRO A 91 0.33 -39.19 38.83
CA PRO A 91 1.49 -39.65 39.58
C PRO A 91 1.64 -38.86 40.89
N ALA A 92 1.91 -39.58 41.98
CA ALA A 92 2.08 -39.03 43.32
C ALA A 92 3.23 -38.01 43.38
N ALA A 93 2.91 -36.77 43.73
CA ALA A 93 3.87 -35.70 43.91
C ALA A 93 4.58 -35.81 45.28
N VAL A 94 5.91 -35.79 45.23
CA VAL A 94 6.83 -35.69 46.36
C VAL A 94 6.66 -34.34 47.06
N LYS A 95 6.59 -34.41 48.39
CA LYS A 95 6.48 -33.32 49.36
C LYS A 95 7.72 -32.41 49.30
N ALA A 96 7.52 -31.10 49.15
CA ALA A 96 8.47 -30.10 49.64
C ALA A 96 7.75 -28.79 49.97
N SER A 97 7.80 -28.45 51.26
CA SER A 97 7.32 -27.25 51.92
C SER A 97 7.64 -25.94 51.20
N ARG A 98 6.68 -25.00 51.22
CA ARG A 98 6.96 -23.59 51.53
C ARG A 98 5.75 -22.93 52.15
N SER A 99 6.05 -22.12 53.15
CA SER A 99 5.20 -21.63 54.21
C SER A 99 4.38 -20.41 53.82
N ASP A 100 3.29 -20.24 54.57
CA ASP A 100 2.37 -19.11 54.63
C ASP A 100 3.04 -17.73 54.66
N THR A 101 2.35 -16.72 54.10
CA THR A 101 1.76 -15.60 54.87
C THR A 101 1.28 -14.50 53.92
N ALA A 102 -0.01 -14.18 53.98
CA ALA A 102 -0.62 -12.92 53.54
C ALA A 102 -0.96 -12.06 54.78
N PRO A 103 -1.62 -10.89 54.64
CA PRO A 103 -1.12 -9.61 54.16
C PRO A 103 -1.20 -8.53 55.26
N GLN A 104 -0.60 -7.35 55.07
CA GLN A 104 -0.98 -6.19 55.86
C GLN A 104 -0.92 -4.87 55.07
N ALA A 105 -2.03 -4.13 55.21
CA ALA A 105 -2.28 -2.80 54.70
C ALA A 105 -1.44 -1.74 55.42
N THR A 106 -1.15 -0.63 54.76
CA THR A 106 -0.94 0.67 55.42
C THR A 106 -1.37 1.80 54.50
N SER A 107 -2.27 2.62 55.03
CA SER A 107 -2.78 3.87 54.49
C SER A 107 -1.70 4.95 54.47
N SER A 108 -1.78 5.86 53.51
CA SER A 108 -1.32 7.25 53.69
C SER A 108 -2.11 8.17 52.76
N ALA A 109 -2.92 9.03 53.38
CA ALA A 109 -3.58 10.18 52.77
C ALA A 109 -2.59 11.35 52.68
N THR A 110 -2.74 12.22 51.68
CA THR A 110 -2.48 13.68 51.80
C THR A 110 -3.20 14.39 50.64
N ALA A 111 -3.77 15.54 50.97
CA ALA A 111 -4.84 16.26 50.30
C ALA A 111 -4.41 17.14 49.12
N SER A 112 -5.39 17.44 48.25
CA SER A 112 -5.41 18.60 47.35
C SER A 112 -5.37 19.93 48.11
N PRO A 113 -5.05 21.03 47.39
CA PRO A 113 -6.03 22.11 47.31
C PRO A 113 -6.37 22.48 45.86
N ALA A 114 -7.57 23.03 45.72
CA ALA A 114 -8.19 23.48 44.49
C ALA A 114 -7.89 24.96 44.19
N LEU A 115 -8.10 25.30 42.90
CA LEU A 115 -8.55 26.59 42.34
C LEU A 115 -7.63 27.82 42.40
N SER A 116 -7.24 28.28 41.20
CA SER A 116 -7.59 29.63 40.73
C SER A 116 -7.73 29.64 39.20
N GLN A 117 -8.97 29.81 38.76
CA GLN A 117 -9.35 30.27 37.42
C GLN A 117 -9.11 31.78 37.34
N THR A 118 -8.74 32.30 36.17
CA THR A 118 -9.09 33.64 35.61
C THR A 118 -8.50 33.69 34.19
N THR A 119 -9.34 33.55 33.15
CA THR A 119 -9.70 34.60 32.16
C THR A 119 -8.53 34.93 31.21
N GLN A 120 -8.64 34.86 29.88
CA GLN A 120 -9.47 35.78 29.10
C GLN A 120 -9.50 35.39 27.62
N LEU A 121 -10.71 35.33 27.08
CA LEU A 121 -11.06 35.20 25.67
C LEU A 121 -10.59 36.46 24.90
N SER A 122 -10.02 36.27 23.72
CA SER A 122 -9.81 37.34 22.74
C SER A 122 -10.43 36.91 21.40
N PRO A 123 -11.58 37.46 21.00
CA PRO A 123 -12.11 37.29 19.66
C PRO A 123 -11.50 38.34 18.71
N SER A 124 -10.92 37.86 17.62
CA SER A 124 -10.50 38.68 16.48
C SER A 124 -11.74 39.10 15.66
N PRO A 125 -11.84 40.35 15.21
CA PRO A 125 -13.06 40.86 14.58
C PRO A 125 -13.23 40.41 13.12
N THR A 126 -14.40 39.85 12.85
CA THR A 126 -15.07 39.75 11.56
C THR A 126 -15.28 41.13 10.93
N PRO A 127 -14.96 41.32 9.63
CA PRO A 127 -15.60 42.34 8.82
C PRO A 127 -16.60 41.74 7.82
N THR A 128 -17.86 42.14 7.95
CA THR A 128 -18.95 41.97 6.96
C THR A 128 -19.79 43.26 7.02
N PRO A 129 -20.57 43.64 6.00
CA PRO A 129 -20.28 43.87 4.58
C PRO A 129 -20.47 45.38 4.23
N GLN A 130 -19.81 45.90 3.19
CA GLN A 130 -20.22 47.17 2.60
C GLN A 130 -21.19 46.92 1.45
N SER A 131 -22.46 47.22 1.70
CA SER A 131 -23.49 47.47 0.69
C SER A 131 -23.11 48.71 -0.12
N SER A 132 -22.85 48.54 -1.42
CA SER A 132 -22.87 49.64 -2.38
C SER A 132 -24.02 49.40 -3.34
N THR A 133 -25.05 50.23 -3.18
CA THR A 133 -26.21 50.34 -4.03
C THR A 133 -25.81 50.94 -5.38
N ALA A 134 -25.98 50.19 -6.46
CA ALA A 134 -26.11 50.75 -7.80
C ALA A 134 -26.95 49.83 -8.69
N GLU A 135 -28.17 50.26 -9.00
CA GLU A 135 -28.99 49.83 -10.14
C GLU A 135 -29.84 51.03 -10.57
N PRO A 136 -30.37 51.13 -11.81
CA PRO A 136 -30.12 50.32 -13.00
C PRO A 136 -29.77 51.16 -14.24
N SER A 137 -29.21 50.52 -15.27
CA SER A 137 -29.43 50.96 -16.65
C SER A 137 -29.69 49.73 -17.49
N THR A 138 -30.97 49.61 -17.83
CA THR A 138 -31.56 48.64 -18.75
C THR A 138 -30.96 48.81 -20.14
N THR A 139 -30.33 47.76 -20.64
CA THR A 139 -30.26 47.52 -22.08
C THR A 139 -30.49 46.05 -22.31
N ALA A 140 -31.65 45.75 -22.88
CA ALA A 140 -32.03 44.40 -23.28
C ALA A 140 -30.99 43.84 -24.26
N SER A 141 -30.41 42.69 -23.91
CA SER A 141 -29.67 41.86 -24.86
C SER A 141 -30.19 40.44 -24.76
N SER A 142 -30.67 39.95 -25.89
CA SER A 142 -31.41 38.73 -26.10
C SER A 142 -30.77 37.52 -25.41
N ALA A 143 -31.59 36.79 -24.65
CA ALA A 143 -31.24 35.48 -24.13
C ALA A 143 -31.01 34.51 -25.30
N VAL A 144 -29.74 34.24 -25.61
CA VAL A 144 -29.35 33.05 -26.35
C VAL A 144 -29.47 31.88 -25.37
N THR A 145 -30.50 31.07 -25.55
CA THR A 145 -30.61 29.75 -24.93
C THR A 145 -29.43 28.91 -25.44
N THR A 146 -28.32 28.95 -24.70
CA THR A 146 -27.25 27.97 -24.87
C THR A 146 -27.74 26.68 -24.24
N SER A 147 -28.07 25.73 -25.11
CA SER A 147 -28.25 24.33 -24.75
C SER A 147 -27.04 23.88 -23.92
N PRO A 148 -27.21 23.10 -22.82
CA PRO A 148 -26.08 22.60 -22.06
C PRO A 148 -25.21 21.76 -22.99
N SER A 149 -24.06 22.31 -23.38
CA SER A 149 -23.02 21.60 -24.11
C SER A 149 -22.65 20.37 -23.29
N ALA A 150 -22.99 19.18 -23.78
CA ALA A 150 -22.55 17.93 -23.20
C ALA A 150 -21.04 18.02 -22.95
N ALA A 151 -20.63 17.71 -21.72
CA ALA A 151 -19.21 17.67 -21.35
C ALA A 151 -18.48 16.79 -22.36
N PRO A 152 -17.29 17.19 -22.86
CA PRO A 152 -16.52 16.39 -23.79
C PRO A 152 -16.32 15.00 -23.19
N GLN A 153 -16.96 13.99 -23.79
CA GLN A 153 -16.70 12.60 -23.44
C GLN A 153 -15.31 12.31 -24.03
N VAL A 154 -14.28 12.27 -23.18
CA VAL A 154 -12.96 11.81 -23.59
C VAL A 154 -13.16 10.37 -24.07
N ALA A 155 -13.01 10.15 -25.38
CA ALA A 155 -13.05 8.80 -25.92
C ALA A 155 -11.77 8.11 -25.49
N TYR A 156 -11.87 7.21 -24.53
CA TYR A 156 -10.76 6.38 -24.08
C TYR A 156 -10.49 5.32 -25.15
N SER A 157 -9.23 5.09 -25.50
CA SER A 157 -8.90 3.90 -26.28
C SER A 157 -8.90 2.71 -25.32
N ALA A 158 -9.67 1.66 -25.65
CA ALA A 158 -9.63 0.42 -24.91
C ALA A 158 -8.17 -0.04 -24.78
N ALA A 159 -7.79 -0.47 -23.57
CA ALA A 159 -6.44 -0.90 -23.28
C ALA A 159 -5.93 -1.87 -24.37
N VAL A 160 -4.72 -1.59 -24.88
CA VAL A 160 -3.68 -2.53 -25.37
C VAL A 160 -2.96 -2.00 -26.64
N ARG A 161 -1.69 -1.57 -26.45
CA ARG A 161 -0.60 -2.19 -27.23
C ARG A 161 -0.31 -3.54 -26.60
N ALA A 162 -0.38 -4.62 -27.37
CA ALA A 162 -0.06 -5.95 -26.90
C ALA A 162 1.46 -6.08 -26.85
N ALA A 163 2.05 -5.79 -25.68
CA ALA A 163 3.41 -6.22 -25.38
C ALA A 163 3.31 -7.56 -24.65
N GLY A 164 3.42 -8.67 -25.37
CA GLY A 164 3.80 -9.96 -24.76
C GLY A 164 2.88 -10.58 -23.69
N GLY A 165 1.58 -10.24 -23.63
CA GLY A 165 0.60 -10.98 -22.81
C GLY A 165 -0.07 -10.21 -21.65
N ALA A 166 0.05 -8.88 -21.59
CA ALA A 166 -0.56 -8.05 -20.56
C ALA A 166 -1.46 -6.93 -21.10
N VAL A 167 -2.30 -6.38 -20.21
CA VAL A 167 -3.16 -5.22 -20.45
C VAL A 167 -2.55 -3.98 -19.83
N LEU A 168 -2.29 -2.94 -20.64
CA LEU A 168 -1.70 -1.68 -20.19
C LEU A 168 -2.73 -0.53 -20.29
N PRO A 169 -2.70 0.44 -19.38
CA PRO A 169 -3.53 1.64 -19.49
C PRO A 169 -3.22 2.44 -20.76
N ASP A 170 -4.19 3.25 -21.19
CA ASP A 170 -3.94 4.24 -22.22
C ASP A 170 -3.00 5.33 -21.67
N LYS A 171 -1.77 5.37 -22.18
CA LYS A 171 -0.74 6.32 -21.73
C LYS A 171 -1.12 7.78 -21.95
N ALA A 172 -2.00 8.08 -22.91
CA ALA A 172 -2.48 9.44 -23.11
C ALA A 172 -3.41 9.89 -21.96
N THR A 173 -4.10 8.95 -21.33
CA THR A 173 -5.07 9.23 -20.27
C THR A 173 -4.50 8.98 -18.88
N THR A 174 -3.78 7.87 -18.70
CA THR A 174 -3.15 7.46 -17.44
C THR A 174 -1.64 7.36 -17.64
N PRO A 175 -0.91 8.49 -17.77
CA PRO A 175 0.55 8.49 -17.95
C PRO A 175 1.33 8.08 -16.69
N GLY A 176 0.69 8.04 -15.52
CA GLY A 176 1.29 7.78 -14.22
C GLY A 176 1.68 9.07 -13.51
N ALA A 177 0.77 9.61 -12.68
CA ALA A 177 1.04 10.77 -11.85
C ALA A 177 1.63 10.37 -10.49
N THR A 178 2.60 11.15 -10.00
CA THR A 178 3.30 10.93 -8.72
C THR A 178 2.77 11.85 -7.61
N ASN A 179 2.78 11.37 -6.37
CA ASN A 179 2.51 12.16 -5.18
C ASN A 179 3.71 13.08 -4.87
N PRO A 180 3.55 14.42 -4.87
CA PRO A 180 4.66 15.35 -4.64
C PRO A 180 5.26 15.26 -3.23
N ALA A 181 4.57 14.67 -2.26
CA ALA A 181 5.12 14.41 -0.93
C ALA A 181 6.12 13.24 -0.90
N VAL A 182 6.11 12.38 -1.94
CA VAL A 182 6.99 11.22 -2.06
C VAL A 182 8.09 11.52 -3.06
N THR A 183 9.28 11.73 -2.53
CA THR A 183 10.52 12.03 -3.27
C THR A 183 11.60 11.09 -2.78
N GLN A 184 12.70 10.97 -3.53
CA GLN A 184 13.84 10.16 -3.11
C GLN A 184 14.34 10.54 -1.69
N SER A 185 14.27 11.81 -1.32
CA SER A 185 14.66 12.31 0.01
C SER A 185 13.63 12.03 1.11
N THR A 186 12.36 11.79 0.77
CA THR A 186 11.28 11.60 1.75
C THR A 186 10.85 10.13 1.87
N ILE A 187 11.39 9.19 1.08
CA ILE A 187 10.98 7.78 1.13
C ILE A 187 11.10 7.15 2.52
N GLY A 188 12.11 7.54 3.30
CA GLY A 188 12.33 7.03 4.67
C GLY A 188 11.30 7.52 5.70
N ALA A 189 10.46 8.50 5.35
CA ALA A 189 9.35 8.98 6.18
C ALA A 189 7.99 8.79 5.50
N THR A 190 7.96 8.18 4.31
CA THR A 190 6.75 7.98 3.50
C THR A 190 6.61 6.51 3.11
N ILE A 191 6.86 6.14 1.86
CA ILE A 191 6.61 4.80 1.36
C ILE A 191 7.39 3.72 2.14
N CYS A 192 8.59 4.00 2.63
CA CYS A 192 9.37 3.00 3.39
C CYS A 192 9.06 2.95 4.89
N VAL A 193 7.91 3.51 5.32
CA VAL A 193 7.39 3.34 6.68
C VAL A 193 6.05 2.64 6.68
N THR A 194 5.84 1.76 7.66
CA THR A 194 4.62 0.97 7.79
C THR A 194 3.38 1.87 7.91
N GLY A 195 2.38 1.59 7.08
CA GLY A 195 1.06 2.24 7.15
C GLY A 195 0.95 3.58 6.43
N TRP A 196 1.97 4.04 5.72
CA TRP A 196 1.90 5.26 4.92
C TRP A 196 0.77 5.23 3.89
N THR A 197 0.66 4.15 3.12
CA THR A 197 -0.35 4.04 2.05
C THR A 197 -1.78 4.03 2.59
N ALA A 198 -2.00 3.51 3.80
CA ALA A 198 -3.30 3.59 4.46
C ALA A 198 -3.73 5.04 4.78
N GLN A 199 -2.78 5.95 4.99
CA GLN A 199 -3.07 7.36 5.29
C GLN A 199 -3.42 8.16 4.03
N VAL A 200 -2.83 7.79 2.88
CA VAL A 200 -2.99 8.54 1.62
C VAL A 200 -4.00 7.91 0.67
N ARG A 201 -4.44 6.68 0.91
CA ARG A 201 -5.41 5.98 0.06
C ARG A 201 -6.72 6.79 -0.06
N PRO A 202 -7.25 6.99 -1.28
CA PRO A 202 -8.54 7.64 -1.45
C PRO A 202 -9.67 6.83 -0.81
N PRO A 203 -10.78 7.47 -0.42
CA PRO A 203 -11.99 6.76 0.00
C PRO A 203 -12.49 5.80 -1.09
N GLU A 204 -13.01 4.63 -0.71
CA GLU A 204 -13.55 3.64 -1.65
C GLU A 204 -14.70 4.18 -2.51
N GLU A 205 -15.47 5.13 -1.99
CA GLU A 205 -16.54 5.80 -2.73
C GLU A 205 -15.99 6.57 -3.93
N TYR A 206 -14.85 7.24 -3.78
CA TYR A 206 -14.21 7.99 -4.87
C TYR A 206 -13.79 7.05 -6.01
N THR A 207 -13.07 5.97 -5.69
CA THR A 207 -12.58 5.02 -6.70
C THR A 207 -13.73 4.23 -7.34
N SER A 208 -14.76 3.89 -6.59
CA SER A 208 -15.96 3.22 -7.12
C SER A 208 -16.71 4.09 -8.14
N ASN A 209 -16.91 5.37 -7.83
CA ASN A 209 -17.58 6.31 -8.73
C ASN A 209 -16.73 6.63 -9.97
N LEU A 210 -15.41 6.76 -9.81
CA LEU A 210 -14.49 6.99 -10.91
C LEU A 210 -14.52 5.82 -11.90
N LYS A 211 -14.43 4.58 -11.42
CA LYS A 211 -14.48 3.37 -12.24
C LYS A 211 -15.72 3.30 -13.10
N VAL A 212 -16.89 3.54 -12.51
CA VAL A 212 -18.17 3.53 -13.24
C VAL A 212 -18.17 4.61 -14.33
N SER A 213 -17.68 5.81 -14.03
CA SER A 213 -17.59 6.93 -14.98
C SER A 213 -16.63 6.61 -16.15
N GLN A 214 -15.45 6.08 -15.86
CA GLN A 214 -14.45 5.72 -16.86
C GLN A 214 -14.93 4.59 -17.77
N LEU A 215 -15.55 3.54 -17.22
CA LEU A 215 -16.15 2.46 -18.00
C LEU A 215 -17.29 2.96 -18.89
N ALA A 216 -18.15 3.86 -18.39
CA ALA A 216 -19.21 4.49 -19.18
C ALA A 216 -18.66 5.38 -20.31
N GLY A 217 -17.50 6.02 -20.09
CA GLY A 217 -16.78 6.79 -21.11
C GLY A 217 -16.04 5.93 -22.15
N GLY A 218 -15.95 4.61 -21.94
CA GLY A 218 -15.32 3.68 -22.87
C GLY A 218 -13.92 3.21 -22.47
N TYR A 219 -13.43 3.55 -21.26
CA TYR A 219 -12.15 3.06 -20.73
C TYR A 219 -12.28 1.60 -20.30
N THR A 220 -12.42 0.72 -21.28
CA THR A 220 -12.78 -0.68 -21.10
C THR A 220 -11.72 -1.58 -21.71
N TYR A 221 -11.67 -2.81 -21.23
CA TYR A 221 -10.96 -3.92 -21.87
C TYR A 221 -11.96 -4.74 -22.70
N SER A 222 -11.68 -4.88 -24.00
CA SER A 222 -12.52 -5.64 -24.93
C SER A 222 -14.01 -5.24 -24.94
N GLY A 223 -14.32 -3.98 -24.59
CA GLY A 223 -15.69 -3.45 -24.52
C GLY A 223 -16.50 -3.89 -23.30
N GLY A 224 -15.90 -4.57 -22.32
CA GLY A 224 -16.59 -4.97 -21.10
C GLY A 224 -16.87 -3.76 -20.20
N THR A 225 -18.11 -3.59 -19.76
CA THR A 225 -18.51 -2.42 -18.92
C THR A 225 -18.95 -2.81 -17.52
N ASN A 226 -18.94 -4.10 -17.18
CA ASN A 226 -19.32 -4.57 -15.84
C ASN A 226 -18.23 -4.20 -14.82
N PRO A 227 -18.50 -3.31 -13.84
CA PRO A 227 -17.48 -2.86 -12.90
C PRO A 227 -16.87 -3.95 -12.02
N ALA A 228 -17.50 -5.12 -11.92
CA ALA A 228 -16.97 -6.26 -11.17
C ALA A 228 -15.78 -6.94 -11.87
N ASP A 229 -15.64 -6.75 -13.19
CA ASP A 229 -14.53 -7.30 -13.97
C ASP A 229 -13.26 -6.42 -13.89
N TYR A 230 -13.36 -5.28 -13.20
CA TYR A 230 -12.30 -4.28 -13.08
C TYR A 230 -12.02 -3.89 -11.63
N GLU A 231 -10.77 -3.58 -11.35
CA GLU A 231 -10.31 -2.85 -10.17
C GLU A 231 -9.95 -1.42 -10.58
N GLU A 232 -10.26 -0.43 -9.74
CA GLU A 232 -9.77 0.93 -9.97
C GLU A 232 -8.40 1.02 -9.33
N ASP A 233 -7.36 1.03 -10.15
CA ASP A 233 -6.01 0.83 -9.67
C ASP A 233 -5.05 1.94 -10.08
N HIS A 234 -3.97 2.08 -9.31
CA HIS A 234 -2.92 3.04 -9.54
C HIS A 234 -1.90 2.47 -10.53
N LEU A 235 -1.57 3.18 -11.61
CA LEU A 235 -0.49 2.77 -12.53
C LEU A 235 0.87 2.81 -11.82
N ILE A 236 1.19 3.91 -11.14
CA ILE A 236 2.26 3.95 -10.15
C ILE A 236 1.60 3.66 -8.79
N PRO A 237 1.92 2.56 -8.09
CA PRO A 237 1.28 2.23 -6.82
C PRO A 237 1.61 3.27 -5.75
N LEU A 238 0.74 3.36 -4.73
CA LEU A 238 0.97 4.23 -3.57
C LEU A 238 2.30 3.90 -2.86
N GLU A 239 2.72 2.64 -2.89
CA GLU A 239 3.99 2.12 -2.34
C GLU A 239 5.23 2.58 -3.14
N LEU A 240 5.04 3.16 -4.33
CA LEU A 240 6.05 3.86 -5.12
C LEU A 240 5.75 5.36 -5.25
N GLY A 241 4.90 5.91 -4.39
CA GLY A 241 4.58 7.32 -4.40
C GLY A 241 3.72 7.75 -5.57
N GLY A 242 2.83 6.89 -6.05
CA GLY A 242 1.78 7.29 -6.97
C GLY A 242 0.83 8.33 -6.37
N ALA A 243 0.30 9.21 -7.21
CA ALA A 243 -0.72 10.16 -6.81
C ALA A 243 -2.01 9.41 -6.40
N PRO A 244 -2.59 9.69 -5.22
CA PRO A 244 -3.67 8.86 -4.68
C PRO A 244 -5.02 9.04 -5.38
N SER A 245 -5.33 10.25 -5.82
CA SER A 245 -6.64 10.61 -6.40
C SER A 245 -6.50 11.37 -7.73
N ASP A 246 -5.34 11.29 -8.38
CA ASP A 246 -5.16 11.89 -9.70
C ASP A 246 -5.62 10.89 -10.77
N ILE A 247 -6.57 11.30 -11.61
CA ILE A 247 -7.07 10.49 -12.71
C ILE A 247 -5.95 10.08 -13.69
N HIS A 248 -4.87 10.85 -13.78
CA HIS A 248 -3.71 10.51 -14.61
C HIS A 248 -2.86 9.36 -14.02
N ASN A 249 -3.16 8.90 -12.80
CA ASN A 249 -2.57 7.71 -12.20
C ASN A 249 -3.59 6.58 -11.99
N LEU A 250 -4.88 6.80 -12.27
CA LEU A 250 -5.96 5.86 -11.98
C LEU A 250 -6.57 5.31 -13.27
N TRP A 251 -6.83 4.00 -13.29
CA TRP A 251 -7.45 3.35 -14.46
C TRP A 251 -8.22 2.08 -14.07
N PRO A 252 -9.22 1.66 -14.89
CA PRO A 252 -9.92 0.40 -14.70
C PRO A 252 -9.04 -0.77 -15.17
N GLU A 253 -8.38 -1.44 -14.23
CA GLU A 253 -7.55 -2.61 -14.48
C GLU A 253 -8.38 -3.90 -14.48
N PRO A 254 -8.30 -4.76 -15.52
CA PRO A 254 -8.98 -6.06 -15.50
C PRO A 254 -8.48 -6.98 -14.37
N SER A 255 -9.39 -7.39 -13.50
CA SER A 255 -9.06 -8.12 -12.27
C SER A 255 -8.98 -9.64 -12.45
N ASN A 256 -9.54 -10.18 -13.53
CA ASN A 256 -9.79 -11.61 -13.73
C ASN A 256 -8.91 -12.27 -14.81
N LEU A 257 -7.79 -11.62 -15.19
CA LEU A 257 -6.83 -12.19 -16.14
C LEU A 257 -5.99 -13.28 -15.48
N THR A 258 -5.72 -14.36 -16.23
CA THR A 258 -4.91 -15.49 -15.75
C THR A 258 -3.42 -15.14 -15.67
N SER A 259 -2.96 -14.21 -16.50
CA SER A 259 -1.60 -13.64 -16.52
C SER A 259 -1.67 -12.23 -17.11
N GLY A 260 -0.73 -11.36 -16.74
CA GLY A 260 -0.65 -10.03 -17.36
C GLY A 260 -1.83 -9.11 -17.00
N GLY A 261 -2.41 -9.32 -15.82
CA GLY A 261 -3.32 -8.36 -15.15
C GLY A 261 -2.90 -8.13 -13.70
N ALA A 262 -3.84 -7.65 -12.88
CA ALA A 262 -3.61 -7.14 -11.52
C ALA A 262 -2.62 -7.97 -10.68
N LYS A 263 -2.79 -9.30 -10.63
CA LYS A 263 -1.89 -10.14 -9.82
C LYS A 263 -0.42 -10.10 -10.24
N SER A 264 -0.14 -10.06 -11.54
CA SER A 264 1.23 -9.94 -12.03
C SER A 264 1.79 -8.54 -11.73
N LYS A 265 0.93 -7.52 -11.79
CA LYS A 265 1.30 -6.16 -11.41
C LYS A 265 1.59 -6.08 -9.90
N ASP A 266 0.77 -6.65 -9.03
CA ASP A 266 1.01 -6.72 -7.58
C ASP A 266 2.41 -7.28 -7.24
N GLU A 267 2.82 -8.36 -7.90
CA GLU A 267 4.15 -8.95 -7.72
C GLU A 267 5.27 -7.97 -8.11
N LEU A 268 5.11 -7.26 -9.23
CA LEU A 268 6.05 -6.21 -9.65
C LEU A 268 6.07 -5.04 -8.66
N GLU A 269 4.91 -4.57 -8.22
CA GLU A 269 4.80 -3.44 -7.29
C GLU A 269 5.53 -3.71 -5.99
N ASN A 270 5.27 -4.89 -5.40
CA ASN A 270 5.97 -5.35 -4.21
C ASN A 270 7.47 -5.44 -4.44
N LYS A 271 7.89 -5.95 -5.62
CA LYS A 271 9.31 -6.09 -5.94
C LYS A 271 10.01 -4.74 -6.09
N LEU A 272 9.39 -3.80 -6.80
CA LEU A 272 9.94 -2.45 -6.97
C LEU A 272 9.99 -1.71 -5.64
N HIS A 273 8.96 -1.83 -4.81
CA HIS A 273 8.94 -1.26 -3.47
C HIS A 273 10.09 -1.79 -2.60
N GLU A 274 10.29 -3.12 -2.58
CA GLU A 274 11.41 -3.77 -1.89
C GLU A 274 12.75 -3.17 -2.34
N LEU A 275 12.97 -3.09 -3.66
CA LEU A 275 14.23 -2.59 -4.23
C LEU A 275 14.48 -1.10 -3.89
N VAL A 276 13.42 -0.28 -3.91
CA VAL A 276 13.48 1.15 -3.57
C VAL A 276 13.77 1.34 -2.08
N CYS A 277 13.07 0.64 -1.20
CA CYS A 277 13.27 0.77 0.24
C CYS A 277 14.58 0.12 0.72
N ALA A 278 15.14 -0.83 -0.03
CA ALA A 278 16.50 -1.32 0.15
C ALA A 278 17.58 -0.35 -0.38
N GLY A 279 17.19 0.72 -1.09
CA GLY A 279 18.13 1.67 -1.72
C GLY A 279 18.88 1.11 -2.93
N THR A 280 18.48 -0.06 -3.43
CA THR A 280 19.10 -0.73 -4.59
C THR A 280 18.56 -0.25 -5.93
N LEU A 281 17.40 0.41 -5.92
CA LEU A 281 16.78 1.04 -7.08
C LEU A 281 16.31 2.46 -6.70
N GLY A 282 16.57 3.45 -7.55
CA GLY A 282 16.06 4.80 -7.32
C GLY A 282 14.54 4.87 -7.52
N LEU A 283 13.84 5.65 -6.68
CA LEU A 283 12.39 5.85 -6.76
C LEU A 283 11.95 6.26 -8.17
N GLY A 284 12.62 7.26 -8.75
CA GLY A 284 12.29 7.74 -10.09
C GLY A 284 12.46 6.68 -11.18
N THR A 285 13.45 5.78 -11.04
CA THR A 285 13.65 4.66 -11.96
C THR A 285 12.51 3.64 -11.84
N ALA A 286 12.10 3.30 -10.62
CA ALA A 286 10.97 2.41 -10.38
C ALA A 286 9.65 2.99 -10.94
N GLN A 287 9.37 4.26 -10.65
CA GLN A 287 8.21 4.99 -11.17
C GLN A 287 8.20 5.03 -12.70
N GLN A 288 9.33 5.35 -13.33
CA GLN A 288 9.44 5.36 -14.79
C GLN A 288 9.24 3.97 -15.39
N ALA A 289 9.83 2.92 -14.79
CA ALA A 289 9.71 1.56 -15.28
C ALA A 289 8.25 1.10 -15.30
N ILE A 290 7.53 1.25 -14.19
CA ILE A 290 6.13 0.80 -14.10
C ILE A 290 5.17 1.66 -14.94
N ALA A 291 5.36 2.99 -14.96
CA ALA A 291 4.48 3.88 -15.71
C ALA A 291 4.68 3.80 -17.24
N SER A 292 5.86 3.38 -17.69
CA SER A 292 6.16 3.31 -19.13
C SER A 292 5.66 2.02 -19.77
N ASP A 293 5.95 0.87 -19.15
CA ASP A 293 5.53 -0.46 -19.56
C ASP A 293 5.71 -1.41 -18.37
N TRP A 294 4.66 -1.55 -17.56
CA TRP A 294 4.72 -2.39 -16.37
C TRP A 294 4.97 -3.86 -16.70
N TRP A 295 4.62 -4.36 -17.89
CA TRP A 295 4.87 -5.75 -18.26
C TRP A 295 6.34 -6.00 -18.61
N ALA A 296 6.98 -5.05 -19.32
CA ALA A 296 8.42 -5.09 -19.53
C ALA A 296 9.19 -4.99 -18.20
N ALA A 297 8.71 -4.16 -17.28
CA ALA A 297 9.25 -4.07 -15.92
C ALA A 297 9.08 -5.39 -15.15
N TYR A 298 7.92 -6.06 -15.26
CA TYR A 298 7.71 -7.39 -14.67
C TYR A 298 8.75 -8.41 -15.18
N GLY A 299 8.95 -8.46 -16.49
CA GLY A 299 9.99 -9.29 -17.09
C GLY A 299 11.39 -9.01 -16.54
N THR A 300 11.71 -7.73 -16.31
CA THR A 300 13.03 -7.27 -15.86
C THR A 300 13.27 -7.53 -14.37
N TYR A 301 12.31 -7.20 -13.51
CA TYR A 301 12.52 -7.18 -12.06
C TYR A 301 12.01 -8.45 -11.35
N VAL A 302 11.03 -9.15 -11.92
CA VAL A 302 10.41 -10.34 -11.33
C VAL A 302 10.87 -11.63 -12.00
N VAL A 303 10.82 -11.70 -13.34
CA VAL A 303 11.10 -12.95 -14.08
C VAL A 303 12.59 -13.17 -14.31
N ALA A 304 13.30 -12.13 -14.73
CA ALA A 304 14.74 -12.17 -14.96
C ALA A 304 15.46 -11.31 -13.91
N PRO A 305 15.39 -11.63 -12.60
CA PRO A 305 16.20 -10.96 -11.62
C PRO A 305 17.66 -11.32 -11.91
N ALA A 306 18.32 -10.52 -12.76
CA ALA A 306 19.73 -10.65 -13.01
C ALA A 306 20.47 -10.36 -11.70
N ALA A 307 21.57 -11.09 -11.49
CA ALA A 307 22.53 -10.94 -10.41
C ALA A 307 22.77 -9.45 -10.07
N PRO A 308 23.05 -9.12 -8.78
CA PRO A 308 23.04 -7.74 -8.31
C PRO A 308 23.84 -6.86 -9.25
N ALA A 309 23.15 -5.84 -9.79
CA ALA A 309 23.85 -4.75 -10.45
C ALA A 309 24.98 -4.30 -9.52
N PRO A 310 26.20 -4.07 -10.03
CA PRO A 310 27.28 -3.52 -9.20
C PRO A 310 26.71 -2.30 -8.49
N ALA A 311 26.88 -2.27 -7.17
CA ALA A 311 26.30 -1.26 -6.28
C ALA A 311 26.29 0.08 -7.01
N ALA A 312 25.09 0.64 -7.19
CA ALA A 312 24.94 1.97 -7.77
C ALA A 312 25.98 2.87 -7.08
N PRO A 313 26.82 3.61 -7.84
CA PRO A 313 27.77 4.51 -7.22
C PRO A 313 26.98 5.37 -6.24
N ALA A 314 27.50 5.48 -5.01
CA ALA A 314 26.90 6.32 -3.97
C ALA A 314 26.43 7.62 -4.62
N PRO A 315 25.20 8.10 -4.33
CA PRO A 315 24.63 9.24 -5.02
C PRO A 315 25.68 10.34 -5.08
N ALA A 316 26.08 10.67 -6.31
CA ALA A 316 27.08 11.70 -6.51
C ALA A 316 26.58 12.93 -5.75
N VAL A 317 27.37 13.38 -4.77
CA VAL A 317 27.16 14.68 -4.14
C VAL A 317 26.95 15.66 -5.30
N PRO A 318 25.80 16.38 -5.36
CA PRO A 318 25.53 17.28 -6.46
C PRO A 318 26.74 18.19 -6.65
N ALA A 319 27.30 18.20 -7.86
CA ALA A 319 28.27 19.22 -8.20
C ALA A 319 27.63 20.58 -7.89
N PRO A 320 28.32 21.49 -7.19
CA PRO A 320 27.74 22.78 -6.82
C PRO A 320 27.20 23.46 -8.07
N ALA A 321 25.94 23.89 -8.01
CA ALA A 321 25.27 24.57 -9.10
C ALA A 321 26.12 25.74 -9.59
N ALA A 322 26.23 25.90 -10.91
CA ALA A 322 26.89 27.05 -11.51
C ALA A 322 26.29 28.36 -10.94
N PRO A 323 27.12 29.39 -10.68
CA PRO A 323 26.66 30.60 -10.01
C PRO A 323 25.60 31.31 -10.84
N VAL A 324 24.42 31.51 -10.22
CA VAL A 324 23.37 32.40 -10.71
C VAL A 324 23.94 33.82 -10.79
N PRO A 325 23.67 34.61 -11.85
CA PRO A 325 24.12 35.99 -11.94
C PRO A 325 23.62 36.81 -10.74
N ALA A 326 24.54 37.39 -9.99
CA ALA A 326 24.24 38.27 -8.86
C ALA A 326 23.34 39.47 -9.27
N PRO A 327 22.33 39.82 -8.45
CA PRO A 327 21.49 41.00 -8.67
C PRO A 327 22.31 42.29 -8.50
N ALA A 328 22.06 43.26 -9.37
CA ALA A 328 22.69 44.57 -9.30
C ALA A 328 21.98 45.42 -8.22
N GLY A 329 22.69 45.78 -7.15
CA GLY A 329 22.29 46.86 -6.25
C GLY A 329 22.22 46.47 -4.77
N GLY A 330 23.35 46.57 -4.08
CA GLY A 330 23.40 46.82 -2.63
C GLY A 330 23.59 48.33 -2.35
N PRO A 331 23.47 48.78 -1.08
CA PRO A 331 23.87 50.14 -0.69
C PRO A 331 25.33 50.41 -1.13
N ALA A 332 25.64 51.68 -1.44
CA ALA A 332 26.89 52.06 -2.11
C ALA A 332 28.14 51.49 -1.42
N GLY A 333 28.83 50.58 -2.12
CA GLY A 333 30.06 49.93 -1.66
C GLY A 333 29.86 48.57 -0.98
N ALA A 334 28.64 48.13 -0.71
CA ALA A 334 28.38 46.79 -0.18
C ALA A 334 28.68 45.74 -1.24
N THR A 335 29.47 44.74 -0.88
CA THR A 335 29.85 43.63 -1.74
C THR A 335 28.98 42.39 -1.50
N ALA A 336 28.30 42.30 -0.35
CA ALA A 336 27.36 41.22 -0.05
C ALA A 336 26.27 41.61 0.97
N LEU A 337 25.15 40.89 0.97
CA LEU A 337 24.14 40.82 2.02
C LEU A 337 24.33 39.51 2.79
N CYS A 338 24.36 39.57 4.12
CA CYS A 338 24.45 38.41 5.00
C CYS A 338 23.07 37.84 5.35
N VAL A 339 23.03 36.59 5.82
CA VAL A 339 21.78 35.88 6.15
C VAL A 339 20.99 36.56 7.28
N ASP A 340 21.67 37.25 8.20
CA ASP A 340 21.02 38.02 9.27
C ASP A 340 20.53 39.42 8.83
N GLY A 341 20.64 39.76 7.54
CA GLY A 341 20.21 41.03 6.97
C GLY A 341 21.25 42.16 7.07
N THR A 342 22.43 41.90 7.62
CA THR A 342 23.54 42.87 7.63
C THR A 342 24.27 42.92 6.29
N TYR A 343 24.97 44.02 6.01
CA TYR A 343 25.74 44.19 4.77
C TYR A 343 27.23 43.99 5.02
N SER A 344 27.90 43.29 4.10
CA SER A 344 29.35 43.19 4.07
C SER A 344 29.94 44.06 2.97
N TYR A 345 31.10 44.64 3.28
CA TYR A 345 31.87 45.53 2.42
C TYR A 345 33.26 44.93 2.12
N SER A 346 33.44 43.64 2.38
CA SER A 346 34.71 42.94 2.17
C SER A 346 35.06 42.91 0.68
N ALA A 347 36.31 43.26 0.36
CA ALA A 347 36.86 43.12 -0.99
C ALA A 347 37.19 41.66 -1.36
N HIS A 348 37.19 40.74 -0.39
CA HIS A 348 37.58 39.34 -0.58
C HIS A 348 36.44 38.39 -0.25
N HIS A 349 36.25 37.37 -1.09
CA HIS A 349 35.19 36.38 -0.92
C HIS A 349 35.37 35.49 0.32
N SER A 350 36.62 35.27 0.77
CA SER A 350 36.91 34.43 1.94
C SER A 350 36.60 35.16 3.24
N GLY A 351 35.72 34.59 4.07
CA GLY A 351 35.36 35.14 5.39
C GLY A 351 34.25 36.20 5.37
N THR A 352 33.69 36.53 4.21
CA THR A 352 32.55 37.45 4.12
C THR A 352 31.34 36.85 4.83
N CYS A 353 30.69 37.64 5.69
CA CYS A 353 29.55 37.21 6.51
C CYS A 353 29.83 36.00 7.44
N SER A 354 31.09 35.69 7.76
CA SER A 354 31.44 34.54 8.61
C SER A 354 30.82 34.60 10.01
N HIS A 355 30.65 35.80 10.56
CA HIS A 355 29.99 36.06 11.84
C HIS A 355 28.48 36.33 11.70
N HIS A 356 27.96 36.31 10.48
CA HIS A 356 26.60 36.73 10.11
C HIS A 356 25.84 35.60 9.40
N HIS A 357 26.15 34.36 9.77
CA HIS A 357 25.52 33.13 9.27
C HIS A 357 25.70 32.90 7.76
N GLY A 358 26.74 33.49 7.16
CA GLY A 358 27.07 33.33 5.74
C GLY A 358 26.43 34.38 4.85
N VAL A 359 26.80 34.32 3.56
CA VAL A 359 26.34 35.27 2.55
C VAL A 359 24.98 34.82 2.00
N ALA A 360 23.98 35.71 2.07
CA ALA A 360 22.69 35.51 1.44
C ALA A 360 22.73 35.89 -0.05
N VAL A 361 23.35 37.02 -0.39
CA VAL A 361 23.44 37.54 -1.76
C VAL A 361 24.78 38.26 -1.97
N TRP A 362 25.43 38.03 -3.11
CA TRP A 362 26.58 38.84 -3.55
C TRP A 362 26.12 40.00 -4.44
N TYR A 363 26.72 41.18 -4.27
CA TYR A 363 26.50 42.34 -5.14
C TYR A 363 27.66 42.50 -6.13
N LYS A 364 27.38 43.08 -7.31
CA LYS A 364 28.36 43.34 -8.37
C LYS A 364 28.84 44.78 -8.39
#